data_AF-A0A1J7JH34-F1
#
_entry.id   AF-A0A1J7JH34-F1
#
_cell.length_a   1.000
_cell.length_b   1.000
_cell.length_c   1.000
_cell.angle_alpha   90.00
_cell.angle_beta   90.00
_cell.angle_gamma   90.00
#
_symmetry.space_group_name_H-M   'P 1'
#
loop_
_entity.id
_entity.type
_entity.pdbx_description
1 polymer ?
#
loop_
_entity_poly.entity_id
_entity_poly.type
_entity_poly.pdbx_seq_one_letter_code
_entity_poly.pdbx_strand_id
1 'polypeptide(L)'
;MPSPIRTLLLLAAATISLGQNTTLTTTTSSTSSSVTATSSISCATGLHLIVARGSTEPKGLGRIGVVAGNVTQEIPGSTVSAVDYPATFDAYFASVNMGVAAMNAMIAAYITACPSSKIALLGYSQGGQVAMDVVCGTSETLFTVTPDLSDAFRSNIIAVVTFGDPSHMVNQTWDEGTSNHNGIFQRANTSACEPYSPVIKGWCDKGDIYCDAGNVTGVHGTYFANYTDDATNWIVSKWNASTNSSGSPTGTAAPPTATNVAGVLQPASFGFVALLAVAGAAFGTLL
;
A
#
# COMPACT_ATOMS: atom_id res chain seq x y z
N MET A 1 19.75 52.10 -27.33
CA MET A 1 20.72 53.22 -27.40
C MET A 1 19.97 54.50 -27.02
N PRO A 2 20.45 55.42 -26.17
CA PRO A 2 21.58 55.37 -25.24
C PRO A 2 21.23 55.61 -23.73
N SER A 3 22.14 55.12 -22.88
CA SER A 3 22.55 55.37 -21.47
C SER A 3 22.46 56.82 -20.89
N PRO A 4 22.95 57.13 -19.63
CA PRO A 4 23.48 56.29 -18.53
C PRO A 4 23.02 56.65 -17.08
N ILE A 5 23.19 55.66 -16.19
CA ILE A 5 23.88 55.68 -14.87
C ILE A 5 24.10 57.05 -14.17
N ARG A 6 23.68 57.14 -12.90
CA ARG A 6 24.44 57.85 -11.85
C ARG A 6 24.22 57.25 -10.47
N THR A 7 25.20 56.44 -10.05
CA THR A 7 25.53 56.09 -8.68
C THR A 7 25.77 57.36 -7.86
N LEU A 8 25.14 57.50 -6.69
CA LEU A 8 25.65 58.38 -5.64
C LEU A 8 25.66 57.64 -4.29
N LEU A 9 26.89 57.36 -3.89
CA LEU A 9 27.34 56.84 -2.61
C LEU A 9 27.17 57.96 -1.56
N LEU A 10 26.41 57.73 -0.49
CA LEU A 10 26.53 58.52 0.74
C LEU A 10 27.11 57.64 1.84
N LEU A 11 28.38 57.91 2.17
CA LEU A 11 28.98 57.59 3.47
C LEU A 11 28.43 58.59 4.49
N ALA A 12 27.95 58.08 5.63
CA ALA A 12 27.86 58.87 6.86
C ALA A 12 28.25 58.02 8.08
N ALA A 13 29.42 58.37 8.59
CA ALA A 13 30.00 58.24 9.92
C ALA A 13 29.43 57.25 10.96
N ALA A 14 30.37 56.46 11.48
CA ALA A 14 30.28 55.70 12.72
C ALA A 14 30.13 56.60 13.95
N THR A 15 29.30 56.15 14.90
CA THR A 15 29.40 56.54 16.32
C THR A 15 29.60 55.29 17.16
N ILE A 16 30.78 55.20 17.76
CA ILE A 16 31.18 54.20 18.75
C ILE A 16 30.49 54.56 20.07
N SER A 17 29.70 53.65 20.62
CA SER A 17 29.22 53.74 22.00
C SER A 17 29.79 52.57 22.80
N LEU A 18 30.69 52.88 23.74
CA LEU A 18 31.19 51.99 24.78
C LEU A 18 30.11 51.87 25.87
N GLY A 19 29.73 50.65 26.26
CA GLY A 19 28.69 50.47 27.27
C GLY A 19 28.53 49.05 27.80
N GLN A 20 29.38 48.71 28.77
CA GLN A 20 29.13 47.87 29.96
C GLN A 20 28.77 46.38 29.81
N ASN A 21 29.75 45.56 30.22
CA ASN A 21 29.58 44.19 30.70
C ASN A 21 28.53 44.13 31.83
N THR A 22 27.41 43.47 31.58
CA THR A 22 26.48 43.04 32.63
C THR A 22 26.31 41.54 32.53
N THR A 23 26.95 40.83 33.45
CA THR A 23 26.78 39.39 33.66
C THR A 23 25.36 39.14 34.18
N LEU A 24 24.49 38.58 33.34
CA LEU A 24 23.15 38.16 33.76
C LEU A 24 23.10 36.63 33.83
N THR A 25 23.15 36.13 35.05
CA THR A 25 22.88 34.74 35.41
C THR A 25 21.37 34.51 35.31
N THR A 26 20.90 33.82 34.27
CA THR A 26 19.54 33.30 34.19
C THR A 26 19.56 31.78 34.19
N THR A 27 19.33 31.21 35.36
CA THR A 27 18.80 29.86 35.54
C THR A 27 17.35 29.84 35.10
N THR A 28 17.06 29.19 33.98
CA THR A 28 15.69 28.77 33.62
C THR A 28 15.71 27.31 33.21
N SER A 29 15.26 26.46 34.13
CA SER A 29 14.85 25.09 33.87
C SER A 29 13.68 25.10 32.89
N SER A 30 13.93 24.66 31.65
CA SER A 30 12.86 24.28 30.72
C SER A 30 12.76 22.76 30.73
N THR A 31 11.90 22.23 31.59
CA THR A 31 11.33 20.89 31.40
C THR A 31 10.45 20.94 30.15
N SER A 32 11.03 20.58 29.01
CA SER A 32 10.25 20.24 27.82
C SER A 32 9.49 18.96 28.11
N SER A 33 8.27 19.08 28.63
CA SER A 33 7.29 18.02 28.53
C SER A 33 6.92 17.92 27.05
N SER A 34 7.68 17.13 26.29
CA SER A 34 7.18 16.56 25.05
C SER A 34 6.05 15.63 25.45
N VAL A 35 4.83 16.15 25.48
CA VAL A 35 3.65 15.30 25.32
C VAL A 35 3.76 14.78 23.89
N THR A 36 4.47 13.68 23.73
CA THR A 36 4.31 12.82 22.58
C THR A 36 2.86 12.39 22.66
N ALA A 37 1.99 13.09 21.95
CA ALA A 37 0.66 12.61 21.67
C ALA A 37 0.86 11.36 20.81
N THR A 38 1.05 10.22 21.48
CA THR A 38 0.91 8.92 20.85
C THR A 38 -0.55 8.86 20.44
N SER A 39 -0.85 9.28 19.22
CA SER A 39 -2.17 9.11 18.64
C SER A 39 -2.46 7.62 18.69
N SER A 40 -3.25 7.18 19.68
CA SER A 40 -3.62 5.79 19.82
C SER A 40 -4.49 5.42 18.65
N ILE A 41 -4.03 4.48 17.81
CA ILE A 41 -4.84 3.93 16.73
C ILE A 41 -6.03 3.19 17.35
N SER A 42 -7.25 3.60 16.99
CA SER A 42 -8.47 2.89 17.37
C SER A 42 -8.85 1.91 16.27
N CYS A 43 -9.14 0.68 16.65
CA CYS A 43 -9.53 -0.36 15.70
C CYS A 43 -10.97 -0.14 15.22
N ALA A 44 -11.15 -0.09 13.91
CA ALA A 44 -12.46 -0.18 13.27
C ALA A 44 -13.15 -1.48 13.69
N THR A 45 -14.44 -1.40 13.99
CA THR A 45 -15.29 -2.59 14.14
C THR A 45 -15.80 -3.09 12.78
N GLY A 46 -15.74 -2.23 11.76
CA GLY A 46 -15.95 -2.57 10.35
C GLY A 46 -14.62 -2.66 9.59
N LEU A 47 -14.60 -2.11 8.37
CA LEU A 47 -13.45 -2.09 7.48
C LEU A 47 -12.59 -0.83 7.69
N HIS A 48 -11.26 -0.95 7.65
CA HIS A 48 -10.37 0.21 7.56
C HIS A 48 -9.97 0.47 6.12
N LEU A 49 -10.24 1.67 5.61
CA LEU A 49 -9.91 2.04 4.24
C LEU A 49 -8.70 2.98 4.24
N ILE A 50 -7.66 2.63 3.47
CA ILE A 50 -6.51 3.49 3.25
C ILE A 50 -6.55 3.99 1.81
N VAL A 51 -6.58 5.31 1.64
CA VAL A 51 -6.88 5.95 0.36
C VAL A 51 -5.71 6.80 -0.12
N ALA A 52 -5.20 6.53 -1.32
CA ALA A 52 -4.22 7.35 -2.01
C ALA A 52 -4.88 8.16 -3.14
N ARG A 53 -4.80 9.49 -3.01
CA ARG A 53 -5.29 10.45 -4.03
C ARG A 53 -4.41 10.45 -5.28
N GLY A 54 -4.92 10.96 -6.39
CA GLY A 54 -4.19 11.21 -7.63
C GLY A 54 -3.35 12.49 -7.60
N SER A 55 -2.53 12.67 -8.64
CA SER A 55 -1.66 13.82 -8.80
C SER A 55 -2.43 15.14 -8.72
N THR A 56 -1.87 16.12 -8.02
CA THR A 56 -2.36 17.50 -7.84
C THR A 56 -3.69 17.63 -7.08
N GLU A 57 -4.28 16.52 -6.64
CA GLU A 57 -5.44 16.58 -5.77
C GLU A 57 -5.04 17.17 -4.40
N PRO A 58 -5.92 17.96 -3.76
CA PRO A 58 -5.69 18.45 -2.39
C PRO A 58 -5.41 17.30 -1.42
N LYS A 59 -4.56 17.54 -0.42
CA LYS A 59 -4.30 16.55 0.65
C LYS A 59 -5.62 16.04 1.25
N GLY A 60 -5.72 14.73 1.41
CA GLY A 60 -6.94 14.05 1.83
C GLY A 60 -7.25 12.85 0.93
N LEU A 61 -8.53 12.49 0.86
CA LEU A 61 -9.00 11.27 0.19
C LEU A 61 -9.01 11.36 -1.35
N GLY A 62 -8.87 12.58 -1.91
CA GLY A 62 -9.05 12.81 -3.34
C GLY A 62 -10.45 12.43 -3.83
N ARG A 63 -10.64 12.39 -5.14
CA ARG A 63 -11.91 12.04 -5.79
C ARG A 63 -12.35 10.61 -5.48
N ILE A 64 -11.41 9.66 -5.34
CA ILE A 64 -11.73 8.26 -5.02
C ILE A 64 -12.27 8.07 -3.60
N GLY A 65 -12.17 9.10 -2.75
CA GLY A 65 -12.85 9.15 -1.47
C GLY A 65 -14.36 8.91 -1.55
N VAL A 66 -15.01 9.12 -2.70
CA VAL A 66 -16.43 8.78 -2.89
C VAL A 66 -16.70 7.28 -2.69
N VAL A 67 -15.82 6.40 -3.20
CA VAL A 67 -15.94 4.94 -3.00
C VAL A 67 -15.80 4.64 -1.51
N ALA A 68 -14.83 5.24 -0.83
CA ALA A 68 -14.63 5.03 0.60
C ALA A 68 -15.85 5.50 1.42
N GLY A 69 -16.42 6.65 1.08
CA GLY A 69 -17.63 7.18 1.71
C GLY A 69 -18.83 6.26 1.53
N ASN A 70 -19.03 5.69 0.34
CA ASN A 70 -20.10 4.73 0.10
C ASN A 70 -19.89 3.43 0.88
N VAL A 71 -18.67 2.89 0.89
CA VAL A 71 -18.34 1.69 1.68
C VAL A 71 -18.61 1.89 3.17
N THR A 72 -18.29 3.07 3.73
CA THR A 72 -18.55 3.35 5.16
C THR A 72 -20.04 3.43 5.51
N GLN A 73 -20.91 3.72 4.53
CA GLN A 73 -22.36 3.70 4.72
C GLN A 73 -22.90 2.26 4.72
N GLU A 74 -22.34 1.40 3.86
CA GLU A 74 -22.73 -0.01 3.74
C GLU A 74 -22.13 -0.91 4.83
N ILE A 75 -20.99 -0.52 5.41
CA ILE A 75 -20.28 -1.28 6.45
C ILE A 75 -20.14 -0.41 7.71
N PRO A 76 -21.11 -0.47 8.64
CA PRO A 76 -21.06 0.30 9.89
C PRO A 76 -19.79 0.03 10.70
N GLY A 77 -19.25 1.08 11.33
CA GLY A 77 -18.03 1.00 12.13
C GLY A 77 -16.73 0.96 11.32
N SER A 78 -16.82 1.16 10.01
CA SER A 78 -15.66 1.37 9.15
C SER A 78 -15.00 2.73 9.40
N THR A 79 -13.71 2.82 9.10
CA THR A 79 -12.92 4.05 9.22
C THR A 79 -12.12 4.30 7.94
N VAL A 80 -11.76 5.55 7.67
CA VAL A 80 -11.02 5.93 6.46
C VAL A 80 -9.80 6.75 6.84
N SER A 81 -8.66 6.50 6.20
CA SER A 81 -7.44 7.28 6.35
C SER A 81 -6.85 7.62 4.98
N ALA A 82 -6.35 8.84 4.85
CA ALA A 82 -5.69 9.32 3.64
C ALA A 82 -4.18 9.11 3.75
N VAL A 83 -3.56 8.65 2.66
CA VAL A 83 -2.10 8.66 2.55
C VAL A 83 -1.61 10.09 2.39
N ASP A 84 -0.81 10.58 3.33
CA ASP A 84 -0.12 11.88 3.21
C ASP A 84 1.19 11.70 2.46
N TYR A 85 1.17 12.08 1.18
CA TYR A 85 2.31 12.04 0.27
C TYR A 85 2.19 13.21 -0.73
N PRO A 86 3.21 13.55 -1.54
CA PRO A 86 3.14 14.76 -2.36
C PRO A 86 2.04 14.75 -3.42
N ALA A 87 1.78 13.60 -4.04
CA ALA A 87 0.88 13.48 -5.19
C ALA A 87 1.18 14.50 -6.30
N THR A 88 2.39 14.52 -6.84
CA THR A 88 2.82 15.54 -7.83
C THR A 88 3.14 14.95 -9.20
N PHE A 89 2.92 15.72 -10.27
CA PHE A 89 3.47 15.39 -11.58
C PHE A 89 4.97 15.72 -11.66
N ASP A 90 5.38 16.82 -11.03
CA ASP A 90 6.79 17.14 -10.85
C ASP A 90 7.44 16.11 -9.91
N ALA A 91 8.59 15.56 -10.30
CA ALA A 91 9.25 14.49 -9.56
C ALA A 91 8.34 13.28 -9.27
N TYR A 92 7.48 12.91 -10.24
CA TYR A 92 6.50 11.81 -10.13
C TYR A 92 7.07 10.53 -9.49
N PHE A 93 8.24 10.07 -9.93
CA PHE A 93 8.89 8.86 -9.39
C PHE A 93 9.14 8.95 -7.88
N ALA A 94 9.65 10.09 -7.41
CA ALA A 94 9.87 10.32 -5.99
C ALA A 94 8.55 10.44 -5.21
N SER A 95 7.53 11.04 -5.83
CA SER A 95 6.19 11.14 -5.25
C SER A 95 5.58 9.75 -5.03
N VAL A 96 5.59 8.88 -6.06
CA VAL A 96 5.11 7.49 -5.93
C VAL A 96 5.89 6.74 -4.86
N ASN A 97 7.22 6.77 -4.89
CA ASN A 97 8.05 6.10 -3.88
C ASN A 97 7.68 6.50 -2.44
N MET A 98 7.44 7.79 -2.20
CA MET A 98 7.00 8.26 -0.88
C MET A 98 5.57 7.84 -0.55
N GLY A 99 4.67 7.79 -1.55
CA GLY A 99 3.32 7.26 -1.37
C GLY A 99 3.32 5.79 -0.97
N VAL A 100 4.13 4.97 -1.63
CA VAL A 100 4.31 3.54 -1.32
C VAL A 100 4.87 3.35 0.07
N ALA A 101 5.90 4.11 0.45
CA ALA A 101 6.47 4.08 1.79
C ALA A 101 5.44 4.50 2.87
N ALA A 102 4.68 5.55 2.61
CA ALA A 102 3.66 6.05 3.54
C ALA A 102 2.50 5.06 3.71
N MET A 103 1.96 4.50 2.62
CA MET A 103 0.88 3.51 2.68
C MET A 103 1.34 2.22 3.39
N ASN A 104 2.55 1.73 3.11
CA ASN A 104 3.13 0.59 3.84
C ASN A 104 3.24 0.87 5.35
N ALA A 105 3.71 2.06 5.73
CA ALA A 105 3.81 2.46 7.13
C ALA A 105 2.43 2.49 7.81
N MET A 106 1.40 2.99 7.12
CA MET A 106 0.02 3.00 7.62
C MET A 106 -0.53 1.58 7.82
N ILE A 107 -0.32 0.68 6.85
CA ILE A 107 -0.73 -0.74 6.96
C ILE A 107 -0.04 -1.40 8.15
N ALA A 108 1.29 -1.30 8.25
CA ALA A 108 2.05 -1.91 9.32
C ALA A 108 1.65 -1.38 10.70
N ALA A 109 1.49 -0.06 10.84
CA ALA A 109 1.05 0.56 12.09
C ALA A 109 -0.37 0.11 12.48
N TYR A 110 -1.29 0.07 11.51
CA TYR A 110 -2.68 -0.31 11.77
C TYR A 110 -2.81 -1.79 12.12
N ILE A 111 -2.13 -2.70 11.42
CA ILE A 111 -2.15 -4.14 11.74
C ILE A 111 -1.46 -4.39 13.09
N THR A 112 -0.39 -3.67 13.42
CA THR A 112 0.26 -3.78 14.74
C THR A 112 -0.70 -3.41 15.87
N ALA A 113 -1.46 -2.33 15.71
CA ALA A 113 -2.45 -1.90 16.69
C ALA A 113 -3.71 -2.77 16.68
N CYS A 114 -4.08 -3.29 15.52
CA CYS A 114 -5.35 -3.97 15.25
C CYS A 114 -5.14 -5.27 14.44
N PRO A 115 -4.54 -6.34 15.04
CA PRO A 115 -4.08 -7.50 14.28
C PRO A 115 -5.17 -8.27 13.52
N SER A 116 -6.41 -8.26 14.03
CA SER A 116 -7.56 -8.94 13.42
C SER A 116 -8.33 -8.08 12.41
N SER A 117 -7.97 -6.81 12.25
CA SER A 117 -8.70 -5.87 11.40
C SER A 117 -8.59 -6.23 9.92
N LYS A 118 -9.61 -5.83 9.15
CA LYS A 118 -9.58 -5.90 7.69
C LYS A 118 -9.29 -4.52 7.11
N ILE A 119 -8.56 -4.51 6.00
CA ILE A 119 -8.12 -3.31 5.31
C ILE A 119 -8.52 -3.41 3.83
N ALA A 120 -8.99 -2.29 3.29
CA ALA A 120 -9.09 -2.07 1.85
C ALA A 120 -8.19 -0.92 1.40
N LEU A 121 -7.49 -1.10 0.28
CA LEU A 121 -6.62 -0.08 -0.32
C LEU A 121 -7.31 0.51 -1.53
N LEU A 122 -7.41 1.83 -1.59
CA LEU A 122 -8.05 2.54 -2.70
C LEU A 122 -7.05 3.53 -3.31
N GLY A 123 -6.98 3.58 -4.64
CA GLY A 123 -6.07 4.47 -5.33
C GLY A 123 -6.61 5.02 -6.65
N TYR A 124 -6.45 6.32 -6.91
CA TYR A 124 -6.76 6.91 -8.21
C TYR A 124 -5.51 7.47 -8.87
N SER A 125 -5.32 7.23 -10.17
CA SER A 125 -4.20 7.76 -10.96
C SER A 125 -2.86 7.40 -10.30
N GLN A 126 -2.03 8.37 -9.92
CA GLN A 126 -0.83 8.15 -9.13
C GLN A 126 -1.08 7.34 -7.84
N GLY A 127 -2.22 7.57 -7.17
CA GLY A 127 -2.61 6.79 -6.00
C GLY A 127 -2.97 5.34 -6.33
N GLY A 128 -3.46 5.08 -7.55
CA GLY A 128 -3.67 3.73 -8.07
C GLY A 128 -2.36 2.97 -8.18
N GLN A 129 -1.35 3.61 -8.78
CA GLN A 129 0.00 3.06 -8.82
C GLN A 129 0.58 2.84 -7.42
N VAL A 130 0.42 3.78 -6.49
CA VAL A 130 0.84 3.60 -5.09
C VAL A 130 0.19 2.37 -4.46
N ALA A 131 -1.12 2.17 -4.61
CA ALA A 131 -1.82 1.03 -4.03
C ALA A 131 -1.34 -0.30 -4.63
N MET A 132 -1.11 -0.34 -5.94
CA MET A 132 -0.63 -1.54 -6.62
C MET A 132 0.84 -1.83 -6.32
N ASP A 133 1.71 -0.82 -6.23
CA ASP A 133 3.12 -0.97 -5.85
C ASP A 133 3.29 -1.46 -4.41
N VAL A 134 2.35 -1.15 -3.53
CA VAL A 134 2.32 -1.72 -2.18
C VAL A 134 2.11 -3.23 -2.23
N VAL A 135 1.08 -3.71 -2.93
CA VAL A 135 0.72 -5.14 -2.90
C VAL A 135 1.52 -6.00 -3.87
N CYS A 136 2.01 -5.43 -4.97
CA CYS A 136 2.77 -6.14 -6.00
C CYS A 136 4.28 -5.87 -5.93
N GLY A 137 4.73 -4.91 -5.12
CA GLY A 137 6.08 -4.37 -5.21
C GLY A 137 6.26 -3.48 -6.45
N THR A 138 7.36 -2.73 -6.46
CA THR A 138 7.69 -1.81 -7.57
C THR A 138 8.62 -2.52 -8.54
N SER A 139 8.25 -2.58 -9.82
CA SER A 139 9.04 -3.23 -10.91
C SER A 139 9.12 -2.39 -12.19
N GLU A 140 8.49 -1.24 -12.19
CA GLU A 140 8.38 -0.28 -13.28
C GLU A 140 9.73 0.34 -13.60
N THR A 141 9.95 0.66 -14.88
CA THR A 141 11.20 1.31 -15.30
C THR A 141 11.30 2.72 -14.68
N LEU A 142 12.49 3.09 -14.19
CA LEU A 142 12.82 4.34 -13.49
C LEU A 142 12.37 4.46 -12.04
N PHE A 143 11.53 3.55 -11.54
CA PHE A 143 11.13 3.54 -10.14
C PHE A 143 12.11 2.76 -9.28
N THR A 144 12.12 3.04 -7.98
CA THR A 144 12.95 2.30 -7.03
C THR A 144 12.29 0.96 -6.75
N VAL A 145 12.96 -0.14 -7.09
CA VAL A 145 12.42 -1.49 -6.84
C VAL A 145 12.14 -1.68 -5.34
N THR A 146 10.95 -2.18 -5.04
CA THR A 146 10.52 -2.53 -3.69
C THR A 146 9.97 -3.96 -3.67
N PRO A 147 10.11 -4.70 -2.56
CA PRO A 147 9.38 -5.94 -2.40
C PRO A 147 7.87 -5.68 -2.37
N ASP A 148 7.10 -6.74 -2.63
CA ASP A 148 5.66 -6.81 -2.40
C ASP A 148 5.32 -6.83 -0.90
N LEU A 149 4.05 -6.56 -0.59
CA LEU A 149 3.57 -6.52 0.79
C LEU A 149 3.73 -7.89 1.45
N SER A 150 4.40 -7.92 2.60
CA SER A 150 4.67 -9.14 3.36
C SER A 150 3.45 -10.04 3.51
N ASP A 151 3.63 -11.34 3.27
CA ASP A 151 2.62 -12.38 3.48
C ASP A 151 1.97 -12.33 4.87
N ALA A 152 2.68 -11.82 5.87
CA ALA A 152 2.16 -11.63 7.23
C ALA A 152 0.91 -10.72 7.27
N PHE A 153 0.78 -9.79 6.32
CA PHE A 153 -0.34 -8.85 6.22
C PHE A 153 -1.41 -9.29 5.22
N ARG A 154 -1.17 -10.36 4.46
CA ARG A 154 -2.03 -10.79 3.36
C ARG A 154 -3.47 -11.05 3.80
N SER A 155 -3.67 -11.62 4.98
CA SER A 155 -5.02 -11.94 5.50
C SER A 155 -5.80 -10.71 5.99
N ASN A 156 -5.12 -9.57 6.17
CA ASN A 156 -5.72 -8.30 6.56
C ASN A 156 -6.19 -7.52 5.32
N ILE A 157 -5.47 -7.60 4.19
CA ILE A 157 -5.86 -6.93 2.95
C ILE A 157 -6.94 -7.74 2.23
N ILE A 158 -8.19 -7.25 2.25
CA ILE A 158 -9.33 -7.98 1.66
C ILE A 158 -9.80 -7.39 0.34
N ALA A 159 -9.39 -6.16 0.01
CA ALA A 159 -9.73 -5.50 -1.24
C ALA A 159 -8.66 -4.48 -1.62
N VAL A 160 -8.34 -4.41 -2.90
CA VAL A 160 -7.54 -3.35 -3.53
C VAL A 160 -8.32 -2.86 -4.73
N VAL A 161 -8.63 -1.57 -4.77
CA VAL A 161 -9.40 -0.94 -5.83
C VAL A 161 -8.60 0.21 -6.42
N THR A 162 -8.40 0.17 -7.75
CA THR A 162 -7.73 1.26 -8.46
C THR A 162 -8.53 1.79 -9.63
N PHE A 163 -8.49 3.11 -9.82
CA PHE A 163 -9.01 3.78 -11.00
C PHE A 163 -7.86 4.43 -11.76
N GLY A 164 -7.69 4.07 -13.04
CA GLY A 164 -6.71 4.69 -13.93
C GLY A 164 -5.25 4.54 -13.49
N ASP A 165 -4.86 3.37 -13.00
CA ASP A 165 -3.49 3.09 -12.56
C ASP A 165 -2.48 3.19 -13.75
N PRO A 166 -1.52 4.13 -13.75
CA PRO A 166 -0.51 4.23 -14.80
C PRO A 166 0.40 3.01 -14.95
N SER A 167 0.45 2.12 -13.95
CA SER A 167 1.20 0.87 -13.97
C SER A 167 0.41 -0.33 -14.49
N HIS A 168 -0.82 -0.10 -14.95
CA HIS A 168 -1.71 -1.12 -15.50
C HIS A 168 -1.02 -1.99 -16.56
N MET A 169 -1.31 -3.29 -16.48
CA MET A 169 -0.94 -4.32 -17.44
C MET A 169 -2.22 -4.98 -17.90
N VAL A 170 -2.41 -5.17 -19.20
CA VAL A 170 -3.59 -5.89 -19.70
C VAL A 170 -3.48 -7.39 -19.47
N ASN A 171 -4.62 -8.07 -19.62
CA ASN A 171 -4.79 -9.52 -19.52
C ASN A 171 -4.52 -10.08 -18.11
N GLN A 172 -4.68 -9.27 -17.08
CA GLN A 172 -4.65 -9.73 -15.69
C GLN A 172 -6.06 -10.11 -15.23
N THR A 173 -6.16 -11.00 -14.25
CA THR A 173 -7.45 -11.50 -13.73
C THR A 173 -8.26 -10.45 -12.96
N TRP A 174 -7.61 -9.35 -12.58
CA TRP A 174 -8.19 -8.22 -11.86
C TRP A 174 -8.53 -7.02 -12.75
N ASP A 175 -8.25 -7.10 -14.05
CA ASP A 175 -8.51 -6.00 -14.99
C ASP A 175 -10.01 -5.81 -15.20
N GLU A 176 -10.44 -4.57 -15.10
CA GLU A 176 -11.79 -4.11 -15.39
C GLU A 176 -11.75 -2.91 -16.34
N GLY A 177 -12.90 -2.61 -16.94
CA GLY A 177 -13.02 -1.54 -17.93
C GLY A 177 -12.74 -2.03 -19.35
N THR A 178 -12.36 -1.10 -20.21
CA THR A 178 -12.30 -1.32 -21.67
C THR A 178 -10.89 -1.24 -22.27
N SER A 179 -9.88 -0.98 -21.45
CA SER A 179 -8.46 -0.88 -21.87
C SER A 179 -8.01 -2.10 -22.66
N ASN A 180 -7.16 -1.86 -23.65
CA ASN A 180 -6.52 -2.93 -24.42
C ASN A 180 -5.02 -2.68 -24.63
N HIS A 181 -4.44 -1.74 -23.90
CA HIS A 181 -3.01 -1.48 -23.85
C HIS A 181 -2.51 -1.35 -22.41
N ASN A 182 -1.20 -1.59 -22.22
CA ASN A 182 -0.56 -1.32 -20.94
C ASN A 182 -0.43 0.18 -20.69
N GLY A 183 -0.28 0.54 -19.42
CA GLY A 183 -0.09 1.92 -18.99
C GLY A 183 1.29 2.48 -19.30
N ILE A 184 1.42 3.79 -19.15
CA ILE A 184 2.68 4.51 -19.43
C ILE A 184 3.83 4.12 -18.49
N PHE A 185 3.51 3.55 -17.33
CA PHE A 185 4.47 3.01 -16.35
C PHE A 185 4.20 1.53 -16.11
N GLN A 186 3.92 0.77 -17.18
CA GLN A 186 3.64 -0.67 -17.11
C GLN A 186 4.63 -1.45 -16.23
N ARG A 187 4.10 -2.40 -15.45
CA ARG A 187 4.90 -3.31 -14.62
C ARG A 187 5.77 -4.24 -15.45
N ALA A 188 6.99 -4.50 -15.00
CA ALA A 188 7.84 -5.53 -15.59
C ALA A 188 7.52 -6.94 -15.06
N ASN A 189 6.92 -7.04 -13.87
CA ASN A 189 6.56 -8.29 -13.22
C ASN A 189 5.17 -8.20 -12.58
N THR A 190 4.23 -9.02 -13.04
CA THR A 190 2.89 -9.16 -12.43
C THR A 190 2.79 -10.37 -11.51
N SER A 191 3.80 -11.24 -11.47
CA SER A 191 3.77 -12.46 -10.64
C SER A 191 3.74 -12.15 -9.15
N ALA A 192 4.33 -11.02 -8.74
CA ALA A 192 4.29 -10.54 -7.36
C ALA A 192 2.88 -10.04 -6.95
N CYS A 193 2.01 -9.75 -7.91
CA CYS A 193 0.60 -9.44 -7.62
C CYS A 193 -0.24 -10.69 -7.35
N GLU A 194 0.18 -11.88 -7.80
CA GLU A 194 -0.66 -13.10 -7.76
C GLU A 194 -1.17 -13.47 -6.37
N PRO A 195 -0.42 -13.29 -5.27
CA PRO A 195 -0.97 -13.50 -3.94
C PRO A 195 -2.16 -12.58 -3.60
N TYR A 196 -2.28 -11.43 -4.26
CA TYR A 196 -3.36 -10.46 -4.06
C TYR A 196 -4.36 -10.43 -5.22
N SER A 197 -4.11 -11.13 -6.33
CA SER A 197 -4.98 -11.14 -7.52
C SER A 197 -6.46 -11.41 -7.21
N PRO A 198 -6.84 -12.27 -6.25
CA PRO A 198 -8.25 -12.50 -5.92
C PRO A 198 -8.95 -11.31 -5.24
N VAL A 199 -8.19 -10.35 -4.70
CA VAL A 199 -8.70 -9.18 -3.97
C VAL A 199 -8.47 -7.86 -4.70
N ILE A 200 -7.83 -7.86 -5.86
CA ILE A 200 -7.61 -6.67 -6.69
C ILE A 200 -8.75 -6.50 -7.69
N LYS A 201 -9.20 -5.26 -7.89
CA LYS A 201 -9.92 -4.80 -9.10
C LYS A 201 -9.36 -3.46 -9.54
N GLY A 202 -8.89 -3.39 -10.79
CA GLY A 202 -8.32 -2.18 -11.37
C GLY A 202 -9.05 -1.78 -12.64
N TRP A 203 -9.71 -0.63 -12.64
CA TRP A 203 -10.40 -0.11 -13.80
C TRP A 203 -9.48 0.75 -14.65
N CYS A 204 -9.36 0.39 -15.92
CA CYS A 204 -8.73 1.18 -16.95
C CYS A 204 -9.57 1.15 -18.23
N ASP A 205 -9.83 2.33 -18.80
CA ASP A 205 -10.64 2.46 -20.00
C ASP A 205 -9.82 2.83 -21.23
N LYS A 206 -10.27 2.34 -22.38
CA LYS A 206 -9.65 2.61 -23.67
C LYS A 206 -9.57 4.11 -23.92
N GLY A 207 -8.39 4.57 -24.33
CA GLY A 207 -8.13 5.97 -24.63
C GLY A 207 -7.67 6.78 -23.42
N ASP A 208 -7.68 6.23 -22.20
CA ASP A 208 -7.04 6.87 -21.04
C ASP A 208 -5.55 7.10 -21.33
N ILE A 209 -5.12 8.35 -21.23
CA ILE A 209 -3.76 8.78 -21.56
C ILE A 209 -2.68 8.17 -20.63
N TYR A 210 -3.04 7.67 -19.45
CA TYR A 210 -2.11 7.14 -18.47
C TYR A 210 -2.15 5.61 -18.37
N CYS A 211 -3.31 5.02 -18.06
CA CYS A 211 -3.39 3.58 -17.80
C CYS A 211 -3.50 2.72 -19.07
N ASP A 212 -3.98 3.30 -20.19
CA ASP A 212 -4.08 2.62 -21.50
C ASP A 212 -3.05 3.19 -22.50
N ALA A 213 -2.18 4.11 -22.06
CA ALA A 213 -1.27 4.88 -22.92
C ALA A 213 -1.99 5.49 -24.15
N GLY A 214 -3.27 5.85 -23.98
CA GLY A 214 -4.14 6.41 -24.99
C GLY A 214 -3.89 7.89 -25.24
N ASN A 215 -4.89 8.58 -25.80
CA ASN A 215 -4.75 9.98 -26.21
C ASN A 215 -5.96 10.86 -25.83
N VAL A 216 -6.84 10.38 -24.96
CA VAL A 216 -8.06 11.10 -24.53
C VAL A 216 -8.00 11.38 -23.03
N THR A 217 -7.43 12.53 -22.66
CA THR A 217 -7.28 12.95 -21.25
C THR A 217 -8.58 12.90 -20.44
N GLY A 218 -9.73 13.16 -21.08
CA GLY A 218 -11.04 13.14 -20.41
C GLY A 218 -11.43 11.76 -19.86
N VAL A 219 -11.01 10.66 -20.50
CA VAL A 219 -11.31 9.29 -20.06
C VAL A 219 -10.73 9.01 -18.68
N HIS A 220 -9.56 9.58 -18.37
CA HIS A 220 -8.95 9.42 -17.04
C HIS A 220 -9.81 9.94 -15.89
N GLY A 221 -10.80 10.78 -16.18
CA GLY A 221 -11.74 11.30 -15.20
C GLY A 221 -13.08 10.56 -15.13
N THR A 222 -13.38 9.59 -16.01
CA THR A 222 -14.74 9.01 -16.13
C THR A 222 -15.04 7.89 -15.13
N TYR A 223 -14.01 7.26 -14.55
CA TYR A 223 -14.16 6.12 -13.64
C TYR A 223 -15.16 6.36 -12.50
N PHE A 224 -15.21 7.58 -11.97
CA PHE A 224 -16.11 7.92 -10.86
C PHE A 224 -17.59 7.91 -11.26
N ALA A 225 -17.91 8.27 -12.51
CA ALA A 225 -19.28 8.18 -13.00
C ALA A 225 -19.63 6.75 -13.42
N ASN A 226 -18.64 6.00 -13.93
CA ASN A 226 -18.87 4.70 -14.54
C ASN A 226 -18.85 3.54 -13.53
N TYR A 227 -18.00 3.59 -12.51
CA TYR A 227 -17.61 2.42 -11.72
C TYR A 227 -17.59 2.62 -10.20
N THR A 228 -18.02 3.78 -9.68
CA THR A 228 -18.07 3.99 -8.21
C THR A 228 -18.93 2.95 -7.51
N ASP A 229 -20.09 2.62 -8.06
CA ASP A 229 -21.00 1.64 -7.47
C ASP A 229 -20.43 0.22 -7.58
N ASP A 230 -19.85 -0.14 -8.73
CA ASP A 230 -19.20 -1.45 -8.93
C ASP A 230 -18.04 -1.65 -7.94
N ALA A 231 -17.18 -0.64 -7.80
CA ALA A 231 -16.07 -0.66 -6.85
C ALA A 231 -16.55 -0.77 -5.39
N THR A 232 -17.59 -0.02 -5.03
CA THR A 232 -18.21 -0.08 -3.70
C THR A 232 -18.76 -1.48 -3.43
N ASN A 233 -19.58 -2.01 -4.34
CA ASN A 233 -20.21 -3.31 -4.22
C ASN A 233 -19.18 -4.44 -4.14
N TRP A 234 -18.08 -4.33 -4.90
CA TRP A 234 -16.98 -5.28 -4.82
C TRP A 234 -16.34 -5.29 -3.44
N ILE A 235 -15.98 -4.13 -2.88
CA ILE A 235 -15.37 -4.03 -1.54
C ILE A 235 -16.32 -4.61 -0.47
N VAL A 236 -17.61 -4.27 -0.54
CA VAL A 236 -18.64 -4.80 0.37
C VAL A 236 -18.74 -6.34 0.25
N SER A 237 -18.67 -6.89 -0.96
CA SER A 237 -18.68 -8.33 -1.16
C SER A 237 -17.47 -9.02 -0.51
N LYS A 238 -16.29 -8.40 -0.56
CA LYS A 238 -15.07 -8.90 0.09
C LYS A 238 -15.17 -8.86 1.60
N TRP A 239 -15.73 -7.77 2.14
CA TRP A 239 -16.01 -7.67 3.56
C TRP A 239 -16.92 -8.81 4.03
N ASN A 240 -18.07 -8.98 3.38
CA ASN A 240 -19.04 -10.02 3.73
C ASN A 240 -18.45 -11.44 3.65
N ALA A 241 -17.63 -11.71 2.62
CA ALA A 241 -16.91 -12.98 2.53
C ALA A 241 -15.94 -13.18 3.70
N SER A 242 -15.20 -12.14 4.09
CA SER A 242 -14.22 -12.20 5.18
C SER A 242 -14.86 -12.40 6.57
N THR A 243 -16.07 -11.88 6.79
CA THR A 243 -16.82 -12.06 8.04
C THR A 243 -17.50 -13.42 8.10
N ASN A 244 -18.00 -13.93 6.97
CA ASN A 244 -18.66 -15.24 6.91
C ASN A 244 -17.68 -16.41 7.09
N SER A 245 -16.41 -16.25 6.71
CA SER A 245 -15.37 -17.25 6.99
C SER A 245 -14.94 -17.32 8.46
N SER A 246 -15.38 -16.39 9.31
CA SER A 246 -15.07 -16.37 10.76
C SER A 246 -16.07 -17.18 11.60
N GLY A 247 -17.10 -17.77 10.98
CA GLY A 247 -18.12 -18.60 11.62
C GLY A 247 -17.91 -20.09 11.42
N SER A 248 -16.83 -20.67 11.95
CA SER A 248 -16.81 -22.12 12.26
C SER A 248 -15.77 -22.46 13.33
N PRO A 249 -16.23 -22.71 14.57
CA PRO A 249 -15.55 -23.60 15.48
C PRO A 249 -16.54 -24.62 16.04
N THR A 250 -16.64 -25.80 15.42
CA THR A 250 -16.88 -27.09 16.12
C THR A 250 -16.97 -28.20 15.08
N GLY A 251 -15.85 -28.88 14.87
CA GLY A 251 -15.81 -30.22 14.30
C GLY A 251 -14.91 -31.06 15.20
N THR A 252 -15.42 -31.46 16.36
CA THR A 252 -14.80 -32.53 17.16
C THR A 252 -14.71 -33.75 16.27
N ALA A 253 -13.50 -34.10 15.83
CA ALA A 253 -13.26 -35.33 15.10
C ALA A 253 -13.69 -36.50 15.99
N ALA A 254 -14.80 -37.15 15.63
CA ALA A 254 -15.18 -38.43 16.19
C ALA A 254 -14.09 -39.46 15.79
N PRO A 255 -13.70 -40.37 16.71
CA PRO A 255 -12.71 -41.40 16.38
C PRO A 255 -13.30 -42.37 15.33
N PRO A 256 -12.49 -42.90 14.41
CA PRO A 256 -12.99 -43.81 13.38
C PRO A 256 -13.46 -45.12 14.02
N THR A 257 -14.70 -45.49 13.72
CA THR A 257 -15.30 -46.79 14.02
C THR A 257 -14.49 -47.90 13.34
N ALA A 258 -13.99 -48.84 14.13
CA ALA A 258 -13.29 -50.02 13.64
C ALA A 258 -14.27 -50.98 12.94
N THR A 259 -14.15 -51.12 11.62
CA THR A 259 -14.80 -52.19 10.87
C THR A 259 -13.97 -53.46 10.98
N ASN A 260 -14.49 -54.46 11.70
CA ASN A 260 -13.95 -55.81 11.72
C ASN A 260 -14.06 -56.42 10.33
N VAL A 261 -12.93 -56.74 9.70
CA VAL A 261 -12.86 -57.69 8.59
C VAL A 261 -11.86 -58.76 8.96
N ALA A 262 -12.39 -59.93 9.34
CA ALA A 262 -11.61 -61.15 9.49
C ALA A 262 -11.15 -61.63 8.11
N GLY A 263 -9.85 -61.92 7.95
CA GLY A 263 -9.34 -62.43 6.68
C GLY A 263 -7.83 -62.71 6.65
N VAL A 264 -7.48 -63.93 7.07
CA VAL A 264 -6.37 -64.78 6.59
C VAL A 264 -4.91 -64.30 6.77
N LEU A 265 -4.21 -65.00 7.65
CA LEU A 265 -2.76 -65.00 7.85
C LEU A 265 -2.02 -65.70 6.70
N GLN A 266 -0.96 -65.08 6.15
CA GLN A 266 0.23 -65.79 5.64
C GLN A 266 1.47 -64.87 5.68
N PRO A 267 2.66 -65.36 6.09
CA PRO A 267 3.85 -64.51 6.24
C PRO A 267 4.79 -64.62 5.02
N ALA A 268 5.47 -63.51 4.68
CA ALA A 268 6.74 -63.55 3.95
C ALA A 268 7.63 -62.36 4.34
N SER A 269 8.88 -62.70 4.61
CA SER A 269 9.94 -61.90 5.23
C SER A 269 10.75 -61.11 4.21
N PHE A 270 11.09 -59.84 4.48
CA PHE A 270 12.26 -59.09 3.96
C PHE A 270 12.50 -57.93 4.95
N GLY A 271 13.66 -57.66 5.56
CA GLY A 271 15.00 -57.49 5.02
C GLY A 271 15.47 -56.08 5.42
N PHE A 272 16.13 -55.93 6.57
CA PHE A 272 16.66 -54.64 7.06
C PHE A 272 17.95 -54.27 6.30
N VAL A 273 17.99 -53.06 5.72
CA VAL A 273 19.23 -52.44 5.23
C VAL A 273 19.42 -51.13 5.98
N ALA A 274 20.49 -51.05 6.78
CA ALA A 274 20.97 -49.85 7.44
C ALA A 274 21.87 -49.07 6.48
N LEU A 275 21.66 -47.75 6.38
CA LEU A 275 22.56 -46.86 5.64
C LEU A 275 23.30 -45.94 6.62
N LEU A 276 24.64 -46.07 6.60
CA LEU A 276 25.61 -45.27 7.34
C LEU A 276 25.62 -43.80 6.87
N ALA A 277 25.68 -42.88 7.83
CA ALA A 277 26.06 -41.49 7.60
C ALA A 277 27.60 -41.34 7.67
N VAL A 278 28.19 -40.65 6.69
CA VAL A 278 29.61 -40.24 6.71
C VAL A 278 29.66 -38.71 6.78
N ALA A 279 30.29 -38.20 7.83
CA ALA A 279 30.62 -36.79 7.99
C ALA A 279 31.97 -36.50 7.30
N GLY A 280 32.04 -35.42 6.53
CA GLY A 280 33.27 -34.92 5.92
C GLY A 280 33.45 -33.44 6.23
N ALA A 281 34.47 -33.13 7.03
CA ALA A 281 34.99 -31.78 7.25
C ALA A 281 36.15 -31.52 6.28
N ALA A 282 36.27 -30.28 5.77
CA ALA A 282 37.53 -29.76 5.25
C ALA A 282 37.55 -28.23 5.34
N PHE A 283 38.43 -27.72 6.21
CA PHE A 283 39.00 -26.38 6.15
C PHE A 283 40.21 -26.41 5.21
N GLY A 284 40.42 -25.35 4.42
CA GLY A 284 41.62 -25.16 3.60
C GLY A 284 41.79 -23.69 3.20
N THR A 285 42.90 -23.10 3.66
CA THR A 285 43.33 -21.70 3.53
C THR A 285 44.37 -21.56 2.40
N LEU A 286 44.62 -20.30 1.96
CA LEU A 286 45.66 -19.79 1.03
C LEU A 286 45.35 -20.07 -0.46
N LEU A 287 45.28 -19.10 -1.37
CA LEU A 287 46.11 -17.91 -1.63
C LEU A 287 45.28 -16.74 -2.19
#